data_AF-A0A1S3L426-F1
#
_entry.id   AF-A0A1S3L426-F1
#
_cell.length_a   1.000
_cell.length_b   1.000
_cell.length_c   1.000
_cell.angle_alpha   90.00
_cell.angle_beta   90.00
_cell.angle_gamma   90.00
#
_symmetry.space_group_name_H-M   'P 1'
#
loop_
_entity.id
_entity.type
_entity.pdbx_description
1 polymer ?
#
loop_
_entity_poly.entity_id
_entity_poly.type
_entity_poly.pdbx_seq_one_letter_code
_entity_poly.pdbx_strand_id
1 'polypeptide(L)'
;MDAVNAFNHELFSLMDMKPPISRAKMISITKSAIKAMKLYKHVVQIVEKFIKKCKPEYKVAGLYVVDSIVRQSRHQFGMDKD
;
A
#
# COMPACT_ATOMS: atom_id res chain seq x y z
N MET A 1 13.20 10.10 3.81
CA MET A 1 12.48 9.00 4.48
C MET A 1 11.00 9.32 4.72
N ASP A 2 10.63 10.60 4.78
CA ASP A 2 9.30 11.06 5.22
C ASP A 2 8.14 10.48 4.41
N ALA A 3 8.28 10.37 3.08
CA ALA A 3 7.25 9.75 2.23
C ALA A 3 7.03 8.26 2.57
N VAL A 4 8.08 7.53 2.93
CA VAL A 4 8.00 6.12 3.34
C VAL A 4 7.34 6.01 4.72
N ASN A 5 7.68 6.90 5.65
CA ASN A 5 7.05 6.94 6.97
C ASN A 5 5.55 7.28 6.86
N ALA A 6 5.19 8.25 6.02
CA ALA A 6 3.80 8.59 5.74
C ALA A 6 3.04 7.41 5.12
N PHE A 7 3.65 6.67 4.18
CA PHE A 7 3.07 5.45 3.65
C PHE A 7 2.87 4.38 4.72
N ASN A 8 3.87 4.17 5.58
CA ASN A 8 3.79 3.21 6.67
C ASN A 8 2.62 3.53 7.63
N HIS A 9 2.51 4.78 8.08
CA HIS A 9 1.39 5.21 8.92
C HIS A 9 0.03 5.02 8.22
N GLU A 10 -0.06 5.42 6.95
CA GLU A 10 -1.29 5.30 6.17
C GLU A 10 -1.72 3.84 5.97
N LEU A 11 -0.77 2.93 5.71
CA LEU A 11 -1.05 1.50 5.58
C LEU A 11 -1.52 0.89 6.91
N PHE A 12 -0.84 1.19 8.01
CA PHE A 12 -1.18 0.58 9.30
C PHE A 12 -2.51 1.08 9.88
N SER A 13 -2.92 2.32 9.56
CA SER A 13 -4.26 2.81 9.92
C SER A 13 -5.42 2.04 9.25
N LEU A 14 -5.13 1.14 8.31
CA LEU A 14 -6.11 0.17 7.81
C LEU A 14 -6.58 -0.78 8.92
N MET A 15 -5.74 -1.08 9.91
CA MET A 15 -6.08 -1.96 11.04
C MET A 15 -7.10 -1.35 12.01
N ASP A 16 -7.30 -0.04 11.96
CA ASP A 16 -8.31 0.66 12.77
C ASP A 16 -9.72 0.55 12.14
N MET A 17 -9.81 0.02 10.92
CA MET A 17 -11.05 -0.13 10.16
C MET A 17 -11.40 -1.60 10.00
N LYS A 18 -12.55 -2.02 10.52
CA LYS A 18 -13.04 -3.38 10.27
C LYS A 18 -13.34 -3.55 8.76
N PRO A 19 -12.82 -4.59 8.09
CA PRO A 19 -13.16 -4.87 6.70
C PRO A 19 -14.68 -4.97 6.49
N PRO A 20 -15.22 -4.51 5.33
CA PRO A 20 -14.50 -4.15 4.10
C PRO A 20 -13.85 -2.76 4.12
N ILE A 21 -12.68 -2.65 3.50
CA ILE A 21 -11.95 -1.37 3.40
C ILE A 21 -12.59 -0.49 2.35
N SER A 22 -12.82 0.78 2.69
CA SER A 22 -13.45 1.74 1.77
C SER A 22 -12.55 2.03 0.56
N ARG A 23 -13.18 2.31 -0.58
CA ARG A 23 -12.47 2.73 -1.80
C ARG A 23 -11.61 3.98 -1.54
N ALA A 24 -12.13 4.94 -0.77
CA ALA A 24 -11.40 6.16 -0.43
C ALA A 24 -10.11 5.85 0.33
N LYS A 25 -10.15 4.92 1.28
CA LYS A 25 -8.96 4.50 2.03
C LYS A 25 -7.93 3.83 1.13
N MET A 26 -8.38 2.96 0.23
CA MET A 26 -7.50 2.31 -0.75
C MET A 26 -6.79 3.33 -1.66
N ILE A 27 -7.53 4.34 -2.14
CA ILE A 27 -6.96 5.44 -2.94
C ILE A 27 -5.92 6.23 -2.13
N SER A 28 -6.19 6.51 -0.85
CA SER A 28 -5.27 7.24 0.03
C SER A 28 -3.93 6.50 0.20
N ILE A 29 -3.99 5.20 0.54
CA ILE A 29 -2.81 4.34 0.67
C ILE A 29 -2.02 4.31 -0.64
N THR A 30 -2.71 4.13 -1.77
CA THR A 30 -2.10 4.07 -3.10
C THR A 30 -1.38 5.37 -3.43
N LYS A 31 -2.02 6.53 -3.22
CA LYS A 31 -1.39 7.84 -3.43
C LYS A 31 -0.15 8.02 -2.55
N SER A 32 -0.19 7.57 -1.31
CA SER A 32 0.96 7.63 -0.40
C SER A 32 2.13 6.76 -0.89
N ALA A 33 1.84 5.54 -1.36
CA ALA A 33 2.84 4.65 -1.96
C ALA A 33 3.51 5.26 -3.20
N ILE A 34 2.72 5.82 -4.12
CA ILE A 34 3.22 6.46 -5.34
C ILE A 34 4.08 7.69 -5.02
N LYS A 35 3.75 8.47 -3.97
CA LYS A 35 4.63 9.57 -3.51
C LYS A 35 5.99 9.06 -3.01
N ALA A 36 6.05 7.82 -2.51
CA ALA A 36 7.27 7.17 -2.02
C ALA A 36 8.02 6.35 -3.10
N MET A 37 7.66 6.49 -4.38
CA MET A 37 8.16 5.63 -5.48
C MET A 37 9.69 5.58 -5.62
N LYS A 38 10.40 6.68 -5.31
CA LYS A 38 11.88 6.69 -5.33
C LYS A 38 12.51 5.65 -4.40
N LEU A 39 11.80 5.25 -3.34
CA LEU A 39 12.22 4.27 -2.35
C LEU A 39 11.28 3.05 -2.37
N TYR A 40 10.80 2.63 -3.55
CA TYR A 40 9.81 1.56 -3.71
C TYR A 40 10.17 0.26 -2.96
N LYS A 41 11.45 -0.10 -2.86
CA LYS A 41 11.90 -1.28 -2.08
C LYS A 41 11.42 -1.24 -0.62
N HIS A 42 11.39 -0.06 -0.01
CA HIS A 42 10.84 0.11 1.34
C HIS A 42 9.32 -0.02 1.37
N VAL A 43 8.63 0.52 0.36
CA VAL A 43 7.17 0.37 0.20
C VAL A 43 6.82 -1.12 0.11
N VAL A 44 7.51 -1.87 -0.74
CA VAL A 44 7.33 -3.33 -0.90
C VAL A 44 7.57 -4.06 0.43
N GLN A 45 8.71 -3.81 1.08
CA GLN A 45 9.05 -4.44 2.36
C GLN A 45 7.99 -4.16 3.45
N ILE A 46 7.45 -2.94 3.50
CA ILE A 46 6.40 -2.55 4.45
C ILE A 46 5.11 -3.33 4.16
N VAL A 47 4.70 -3.44 2.89
CA VAL A 47 3.51 -4.20 2.49
C VAL A 47 3.67 -5.69 2.80
N GLU A 48 4.82 -6.29 2.49
CA GLU A 48 5.12 -7.69 2.82
C GLU A 48 5.07 -7.93 4.34
N LYS A 49 5.67 -7.04 5.13
CA LYS A 49 5.64 -7.10 6.59
C LYS A 49 4.21 -6.98 7.12
N PHE A 50 3.40 -6.09 6.56
CA PHE A 50 1.98 -5.96 6.88
C PHE A 50 1.24 -7.27 6.59
N ILE A 51 1.34 -7.80 5.36
CA ILE A 51 0.66 -9.05 4.96
C ILE A 51 1.11 -10.21 5.83
N LYS A 52 2.40 -10.29 6.19
CA LYS A 52 2.91 -11.35 7.06
C LYS A 52 2.33 -11.28 8.48
N LYS A 53 2.25 -10.08 9.07
CA LYS A 53 1.90 -9.89 10.49
C LYS A 53 0.41 -9.61 10.77
N CYS A 54 -0.37 -9.18 9.77
CA CYS A 54 -1.76 -8.83 9.99
C CYS A 54 -2.64 -10.05 10.32
N LYS A 55 -3.78 -9.80 10.99
CA LYS A 55 -4.81 -10.83 11.24
C LYS A 55 -5.37 -11.37 9.92
N PRO A 56 -5.90 -12.61 9.89
CA PRO A 56 -6.46 -13.22 8.67
C PRO A 56 -7.49 -12.35 7.94
N GLU A 57 -8.33 -11.61 8.68
CA GLU A 57 -9.35 -10.69 8.12
C GLU A 57 -8.77 -9.58 7.23
N TYR A 58 -7.49 -9.23 7.38
CA TYR A 58 -6.83 -8.18 6.61
C TYR A 58 -6.02 -8.70 5.42
N LYS A 59 -5.91 -10.02 5.21
CA LYS A 59 -5.08 -10.58 4.14
C LYS A 59 -5.57 -10.16 2.75
N VAL A 60 -6.89 -10.20 2.55
CA VAL A 60 -7.52 -9.74 1.30
C VAL A 60 -7.29 -8.25 1.08
N ALA A 61 -7.38 -7.44 2.14
CA ALA A 61 -7.08 -6.01 2.06
C ALA A 61 -5.62 -5.74 1.68
N GLY A 62 -4.67 -6.52 2.23
CA GLY A 62 -3.26 -6.46 1.85
C GLY A 62 -3.03 -6.80 0.38
N LEU A 63 -3.73 -7.80 -0.16
CA LEU A 63 -3.68 -8.12 -1.59
C LEU A 63 -4.21 -6.97 -2.45
N TYR A 64 -5.31 -6.32 -2.05
CA TYR A 64 -5.84 -5.16 -2.75
C TYR A 64 -4.91 -3.95 -2.71
N VAL A 65 -4.15 -3.75 -1.63
CA VAL A 65 -3.11 -2.72 -1.58
C VAL A 65 -2.05 -2.97 -2.65
N VAL A 66 -1.57 -4.22 -2.79
CA VAL A 66 -0.59 -4.58 -3.83
C VAL A 66 -1.17 -4.32 -5.22
N ASP A 67 -2.37 -4.83 -5.51
CA ASP A 67 -3.02 -4.65 -6.81
C ASP A 67 -3.19 -3.15 -7.16
N SER A 68 -3.68 -2.36 -6.20
CA SER A 68 -3.91 -0.93 -6.41
C SER A 68 -2.61 -0.15 -6.66
N ILE A 69 -1.54 -0.45 -5.92
CA ILE A 69 -0.22 0.18 -6.12
C ILE A 69 0.36 -0.19 -7.49
N VAL A 70 0.34 -1.47 -7.87
CA VAL A 70 0.89 -1.94 -9.15
C VAL A 70 0.13 -1.34 -10.33
N ARG A 71 -1.22 -1.34 -10.29
CA ARG A 71 -2.04 -0.72 -11.33
C ARG A 71 -1.74 0.76 -11.47
N GLN A 72 -1.66 1.49 -10.36
CA GLN A 72 -1.41 2.92 -10.39
C GLN A 72 0.02 3.24 -10.85
N SER A 73 1.00 2.43 -10.44
CA SER A 73 2.39 2.54 -10.89
C SER A 73 2.48 2.40 -12.40
N ARG A 74 1.93 1.30 -12.94
CA ARG A 74 1.95 1.01 -14.38
C ARG A 74 1.24 2.09 -15.20
N HIS A 75 0.12 2.59 -14.70
CA HIS A 75 -0.61 3.67 -15.34
C HIS A 75 0.20 4.97 -15.41
N GLN A 76 0.99 5.30 -14.38
CA GLN A 76 1.77 6.55 -14.32
C GLN A 76 3.16 6.46 -14.95
N PHE A 77 3.81 5.30 -14.88
CA PHE A 77 5.23 5.16 -15.19
C PHE A 77 5.55 4.13 -16.26
N GLY A 78 4.55 3.42 -16.79
CA GLY A 78 4.75 2.33 -17.75
C GLY A 78 5.09 0.99 -17.08
N MET A 79 5.29 -0.05 -17.88
CA MET A 79 5.50 -1.42 -17.41
C MET A 79 6.93 -1.70 -16.93
N ASP A 80 7.88 -0.83 -17.23
CA ASP A 80 9.32 -1.06 -17.01
C ASP A 80 9.83 -0.63 -15.61
N LYS A 81 8.93 -0.25 -14.70
CA LYS A 81 9.27 0.28 -13.37
C LYS A 81 8.90 -0.63 -12.19
N ASP A 82 8.60 -1.90 -12.45
CA ASP A 82 8.32 -2.91 -11.43
C ASP A 82 9.62 -3.38 -10.71
#